data_AF-A0A961R5A5-F1
#
_entry.id   AF-A0A961R5A5-F1
#
_cell.length_a   1.000
_cell.length_b   1.000
_cell.length_c   1.000
_cell.angle_alpha   90.00
_cell.angle_beta   90.00
_cell.angle_gamma   90.00
#
_symmetry.space_group_name_H-M   'P 1'
#
loop_
_entity.id
_entity.type
_entity.pdbx_description
1 polymer ?
#
loop_
_entity_poly.entity_id
_entity_poly.type
_entity_poly.pdbx_seq_one_letter_code
_entity_poly.pdbx_strand_id
1 'polypeptide(L)'
;MTRNELTRAILAECEAWIGTPYCHQASCKGAGCDCLGLLRGVWRHLYGSEAETMPAYTGDWGETGIGEPLLEAAFRHLTPAVDIEPGNVVLFRWAPHL
;
A
#
# COMPACT_ATOMS: atom_id res chain seq x y z
N MET A 1 16.23 -5.09 -12.40
CA MET A 1 16.45 -4.84 -10.97
C MET A 1 16.40 -6.18 -10.25
N THR A 2 17.44 -6.54 -9.51
CA THR A 2 17.43 -7.74 -8.66
C THR A 2 16.48 -7.54 -7.47
N ARG A 3 16.12 -8.63 -6.77
CA ARG A 3 15.29 -8.54 -5.54
C ARG A 3 15.89 -7.57 -4.53
N ASN A 4 17.21 -7.62 -4.31
CA ASN A 4 17.89 -6.76 -3.34
C ASN A 4 17.89 -5.28 -3.75
N GLU A 5 18.06 -5.00 -5.04
CA GLU A 5 17.96 -3.62 -5.56
C GLU A 5 16.54 -3.07 -5.41
N LEU A 6 15.53 -3.91 -5.68
CA LEU A 6 14.13 -3.54 -5.53
C LEU A 6 13.78 -3.27 -4.06
N THR A 7 14.17 -4.15 -3.15
CA THR A 7 13.98 -3.94 -1.70
C THR A 7 14.61 -2.62 -1.25
N ARG A 8 15.84 -2.32 -1.69
CA ARG A 8 16.49 -1.04 -1.33
C ARG A 8 15.72 0.16 -1.87
N ALA A 9 15.24 0.09 -3.12
CA ALA A 9 14.46 1.17 -3.73
C ALA A 9 13.13 1.39 -3.00
N ILE A 10 12.42 0.31 -2.63
CA ILE A 10 11.19 0.37 -1.83
C ILE A 10 11.45 1.06 -0.49
N LEU A 11 12.47 0.61 0.25
CA LEU A 11 12.76 1.16 1.57
C LEU A 11 13.16 2.64 1.51
N ALA A 12 14.05 3.00 0.59
CA ALA A 12 14.47 4.39 0.40
C ALA A 12 13.29 5.29 0.02
N GLU A 13 12.40 4.80 -0.84
CA GLU A 13 11.20 5.55 -1.20
C GLU A 13 10.27 5.70 0.01
N CYS A 14 9.98 4.64 0.77
CA CYS A 14 9.18 4.69 1.99
C CYS A 14 9.74 5.67 3.03
N GLU A 15 11.05 5.68 3.26
CA GLU A 15 11.72 6.62 4.16
C GLU A 15 11.49 8.08 3.74
N ALA A 16 11.47 8.35 2.43
CA ALA A 16 11.20 9.69 1.90
C ALA A 16 9.74 10.16 2.12
N TRP A 17 8.83 9.29 2.56
CA TRP A 17 7.46 9.67 2.95
C TRP A 17 7.34 10.07 4.42
N ILE A 18 8.37 9.84 5.25
CA ILE A 18 8.35 10.23 6.67
C ILE A 18 8.08 11.74 6.79
N GLY A 19 7.10 12.09 7.63
CA GLY A 19 6.63 13.46 7.81
C GLY A 19 5.47 13.87 6.89
N THR A 20 5.06 13.02 5.95
CA THR A 20 3.81 13.24 5.19
C THR A 20 2.60 13.14 6.13
N PRO A 21 1.71 14.15 6.18
CA PRO A 21 0.53 14.10 7.05
C PRO A 21 -0.42 12.95 6.69
N TYR A 22 -1.10 12.38 7.68
CA TYR A 22 -2.14 11.40 7.42
C TYR A 22 -3.39 12.08 6.87
N CYS A 23 -3.81 11.73 5.65
CA CYS A 23 -4.99 12.29 4.98
C CYS A 23 -5.72 11.21 4.17
N HIS A 24 -6.98 10.94 4.54
CA HIS A 24 -7.81 9.90 3.95
C HIS A 24 -7.94 10.08 2.43
N GLN A 25 -7.75 8.99 1.67
CA GLN A 25 -7.73 8.93 0.19
C GLN A 25 -6.59 9.71 -0.50
N ALA A 26 -5.75 10.43 0.24
CA ALA A 26 -4.65 11.17 -0.35
C ALA A 26 -3.47 10.24 -0.68
N SER A 27 -2.63 10.66 -1.64
CA SER A 27 -1.42 9.94 -2.03
C SER A 27 -0.38 10.92 -2.59
N CYS A 28 -0.14 12.01 -1.85
CA CYS A 28 0.78 13.08 -2.25
C CYS A 28 1.90 13.24 -1.21
N LYS A 29 3.12 12.85 -1.60
CA LYS A 29 4.30 12.91 -0.72
C LYS A 29 4.51 14.33 -0.17
N GLY A 30 4.69 14.45 1.14
CA GLY A 30 4.87 15.72 1.85
C GLY A 30 3.60 16.56 2.04
N ALA A 31 2.49 16.22 1.37
CA ALA A 31 1.23 16.99 1.46
C ALA A 31 0.09 16.21 2.11
N GLY A 32 0.03 14.89 1.93
CA GLY A 32 -0.94 14.03 2.60
C GLY A 32 -1.04 12.62 2.01
N CYS A 33 -1.16 11.60 2.85
CA CYS A 33 -1.50 10.24 2.43
C CYS A 33 -2.17 9.42 3.54
N ASP A 34 -2.92 8.39 3.19
CA ASP A 34 -3.25 7.30 4.12
C ASP A 34 -2.36 6.07 3.87
N CYS A 35 -2.69 4.93 4.50
CA CYS A 35 -1.89 3.71 4.38
C CYS A 35 -1.84 3.17 2.94
N LEU A 36 -2.97 3.16 2.22
CA LEU A 36 -3.01 2.75 0.82
C LEU A 36 -2.38 3.81 -0.08
N GLY A 37 -2.56 5.08 0.27
CA GLY A 37 -1.93 6.24 -0.35
C GLY A 37 -0.41 6.15 -0.36
N LEU A 38 0.21 5.71 0.74
CA LEU A 38 1.65 5.44 0.78
C LEU A 38 2.04 4.36 -0.24
N LEU A 39 1.37 3.20 -0.22
CA LEU A 39 1.67 2.08 -1.11
C LEU A 39 1.54 2.48 -2.59
N ARG A 40 0.45 3.17 -2.93
CA ARG A 40 0.24 3.74 -4.27
C ARG A 40 1.33 4.72 -4.67
N GLY A 41 1.82 5.52 -3.73
CA GLY A 41 2.91 6.46 -3.93
C GLY A 41 4.23 5.77 -4.27
N VAL A 42 4.61 4.78 -3.46
CA VAL A 42 5.79 3.94 -3.70
C VAL A 42 5.68 3.23 -5.05
N TRP A 43 4.50 2.67 -5.37
CA TRP A 43 4.26 2.02 -6.66
C TRP A 43 4.46 3.00 -7.82
N ARG A 44 3.87 4.20 -7.77
CA ARG A 44 4.06 5.22 -8.82
C ARG A 44 5.52 5.61 -8.98
N HIS A 45 6.28 5.70 -7.90
CA HIS A 45 7.70 5.99 -7.97
C HIS A 45 8.49 4.89 -8.70
N LEU A 46 8.20 3.62 -8.41
CA LEU A 46 8.92 2.47 -8.97
C LEU A 46 8.50 2.12 -10.40
N TYR A 47 7.22 2.27 -10.73
CA TYR A 47 6.62 1.78 -11.98
C TYR A 47 6.07 2.90 -12.88
N GLY A 48 6.16 4.16 -12.45
CA GLY A 48 5.79 5.34 -13.24
C GLY A 48 4.28 5.57 -13.45
N SER A 49 3.42 4.73 -12.88
CA SER A 49 1.97 4.78 -13.05
C SER A 49 1.24 4.21 -11.83
N GLU A 50 -0.08 4.39 -11.72
CA GLU A 50 -0.89 3.70 -10.71
C GLU A 50 -1.01 2.20 -11.05
N ALA A 51 -1.10 1.34 -10.03
CA ALA A 51 -1.36 -0.09 -10.23
C ALA A 51 -2.76 -0.32 -10.82
N GLU A 52 -3.76 0.37 -10.28
CA GLU A 52 -5.13 0.38 -10.77
C GLU A 52 -5.82 1.73 -10.46
N THR A 53 -6.94 2.00 -11.12
CA THR A 53 -7.73 3.20 -10.83
C THR A 53 -8.39 3.05 -9.46
N MET A 54 -8.12 3.99 -8.56
CA MET A 54 -8.69 3.96 -7.22
C MET A 54 -10.09 4.56 -7.17
N PRO A 55 -11.12 3.80 -6.74
CA PRO A 55 -12.39 4.39 -6.40
C PRO A 55 -12.27 5.23 -5.11
N ALA A 56 -13.23 6.12 -4.88
CA ALA A 56 -13.41 6.68 -3.54
C ALA A 56 -13.78 5.54 -2.57
N TYR A 57 -13.10 5.47 -1.43
CA TYR A 57 -13.34 4.47 -0.39
C TYR A 57 -13.54 5.13 0.97
N THR A 58 -14.38 4.54 1.80
CA THR A 58 -14.57 4.99 3.19
C THR A 58 -13.46 4.47 4.09
N GLY A 59 -13.31 5.03 5.30
CA GLY A 59 -12.30 4.55 6.25
C GLY A 59 -12.56 3.10 6.68
N ASP A 60 -13.83 2.70 6.72
CA ASP A 60 -14.34 1.37 7.06
C ASP A 60 -14.52 0.47 5.83
N TRP A 61 -13.95 0.82 4.68
CA TRP A 61 -14.16 0.12 3.41
C TRP A 61 -13.83 -1.39 3.46
N GLY A 62 -12.88 -1.78 4.30
CA GLY A 62 -12.54 -3.18 4.55
C GLY A 62 -13.32 -3.84 5.70
N GLU A 63 -14.15 -3.09 6.42
CA GLU A 63 -14.83 -3.54 7.66
C GLU A 63 -16.34 -3.72 7.47
N THR A 64 -16.97 -2.97 6.56
CA THR A 64 -18.44 -2.91 6.43
C THR A 64 -18.98 -3.41 5.08
N GLY A 65 -18.10 -3.90 4.20
CA GLY A 65 -18.45 -4.36 2.84
C GLY A 65 -18.61 -5.86 2.66
N ILE A 66 -19.12 -6.26 1.49
CA ILE A 66 -19.03 -7.64 0.98
C ILE A 66 -17.66 -7.81 0.30
N GLY A 67 -16.91 -8.85 0.67
CA GLY A 67 -15.60 -9.17 0.06
C GLY A 67 -14.40 -8.59 0.79
N GLU A 68 -13.20 -8.82 0.25
CA GLU A 68 -11.93 -8.37 0.84
C GLU A 68 -11.16 -7.52 -0.20
N PRO A 69 -11.63 -6.29 -0.54
CA PRO A 69 -11.17 -5.57 -1.73
C PRO A 69 -9.67 -5.29 -1.76
N LEU A 70 -9.08 -4.97 -0.60
CA LEU A 70 -7.63 -4.78 -0.49
C LEU A 70 -6.84 -6.08 -0.67
N LEU A 71 -7.37 -7.21 -0.18
CA LEU A 71 -6.74 -8.52 -0.37
C LEU A 71 -6.83 -8.98 -1.83
N GLU A 72 -8.00 -8.78 -2.44
CA GLU A 72 -8.20 -9.05 -3.86
C GLU A 72 -7.27 -8.21 -4.74
N ALA A 73 -7.10 -6.92 -4.41
CA ALA A 73 -6.14 -6.05 -5.10
C ALA A 73 -4.70 -6.52 -4.90
N ALA A 74 -4.34 -6.94 -3.69
CA ALA A 74 -3.02 -7.50 -3.42
C ALA A 74 -2.74 -8.75 -4.26
N PHE A 75 -3.70 -9.66 -4.43
CA PHE A 75 -3.51 -10.84 -5.30
C PHE A 75 -3.41 -10.50 -6.80
N ARG A 76 -3.97 -9.38 -7.25
CA ARG A 76 -3.82 -8.92 -8.65
C ARG A 76 -2.44 -8.32 -8.92
N HIS A 77 -1.88 -7.60 -7.95
CA HIS A 77 -0.72 -6.72 -8.18
C HIS A 77 0.56 -7.16 -7.46
N LEU A 78 0.44 -8.00 -6.44
CA LEU A 78 1.55 -8.44 -5.59
C LEU A 78 1.70 -9.96 -5.64
N THR A 79 2.90 -10.42 -5.37
CA THR A 79 3.19 -11.84 -5.20
C THR A 79 3.10 -12.21 -3.72
N PRO A 80 2.43 -13.31 -3.34
CA PRO A 80 2.43 -13.79 -1.97
C PRO A 80 3.85 -14.01 -1.44
N ALA A 81 4.12 -13.52 -0.23
CA ALA A 81 5.38 -13.74 0.46
C ALA A 81 5.25 -14.96 1.40
N VAL A 82 6.32 -15.75 1.49
CA VAL A 82 6.39 -16.92 2.40
C VAL A 82 6.84 -16.47 3.79
N ASP A 83 7.78 -15.53 3.85
CA ASP A 83 8.31 -14.93 5.06
C ASP A 83 8.10 -13.42 5.06
N ILE A 84 8.15 -12.78 6.23
CA ILE A 84 8.07 -11.32 6.36
C ILE A 84 9.46 -10.74 6.19
N GLU A 85 9.72 -10.14 5.03
CA GLU A 85 10.98 -9.50 4.70
C GLU A 85 10.84 -7.99 4.46
N PRO A 86 11.94 -7.21 4.58
CA PRO A 86 11.94 -5.81 4.18
C PRO A 86 11.46 -5.60 2.74
N GLY A 87 10.57 -4.61 2.57
CA GLY A 87 9.93 -4.30 1.29
C GLY A 87 8.69 -5.14 0.97
N ASN A 88 8.28 -6.06 1.85
CA ASN A 88 6.99 -6.73 1.72
C ASN A 88 5.84 -5.82 2.15
N VAL A 89 4.68 -6.02 1.53
CA VAL A 89 3.43 -5.39 1.95
C VAL A 89 2.71 -6.33 2.91
N VAL A 90 2.30 -5.81 4.06
CA VAL A 90 1.53 -6.56 5.05
C VAL A 90 0.09 -6.08 5.04
N LEU A 91 -0.84 -7.01 4.94
CA LEU A 91 -2.28 -6.77 4.98
C LEU A 91 -2.83 -7.18 6.33
N PHE A 92 -3.46 -6.24 7.02
CA PHE A 92 -4.15 -6.50 8.27
C PHE A 92 -5.62 -6.71 7.99
N ARG A 93 -6.15 -7.85 8.42
CA ARG A 93 -7.57 -8.15 8.34
C ARG A 93 -8.20 -7.97 9.70
N TRP A 94 -9.26 -7.17 9.76
CA TRP A 94 -10.07 -7.07 10.96
C TRP A 94 -10.87 -8.36 11.16
N ALA A 95 -10.78 -8.94 12.36
CA ALA A 95 -11.60 -10.05 12.78
C ALA A 95 -12.31 -9.62 14.07
N PRO A 96 -13.62 -9.31 14.03
CA PRO A 96 -14.35 -9.10 15.27
C PRO A 96 -14.29 -10.43 16.04
N HIS A 97 -13.86 -10.38 17.31
CA HIS A 97 -13.86 -11.49 18.28
C HIS A 97 -12.63 -12.41 18.38
N LEU A 98 -11.43 -11.88 18.12
CA LEU A 98 -10.21 -12.38 18.79
C LEU A 98 -9.98 -11.64 20.12
#